data_AF-A0A3C0FJQ7-F1
#
_entry.id   AF-A0A3C0FJQ7-F1
#
_cell.length_a   1.000
_cell.length_b   1.000
_cell.length_c   1.000
_cell.angle_alpha   90.00
_cell.angle_beta   90.00
_cell.angle_gamma   90.00
#
_symmetry.space_group_name_H-M   'P 1'
#
loop_
_entity.id
_entity.type
_entity.pdbx_description
1 polymer ?
#
loop_
_entity_poly.entity_id
_entity_poly.type
_entity_poly.pdbx_seq_one_letter_code
_entity_poly.pdbx_strand_id
1 'polypeptide(L)'
;KTMIVAEGLSRILSPNENMWELSRPLIEDWMRENLGPEAKVKEATLQAGTMLRRLPRVLEAAEQASAVFTEQGLRLHPDTVAAMRGKSGNGQRKSVGVSRQTLVLWVAIAALAVAVYLK
;
A
#
# COMPACT_ATOMS: atom_id res chain seq x y z
N LYS A 1 -21.07 13.64 -11.10
CA LYS A 1 -21.91 14.31 -12.12
C LYS A 1 -23.32 13.70 -12.18
N THR A 2 -23.45 12.37 -12.22
CA THR A 2 -24.74 11.64 -12.29
C THR A 2 -25.67 11.87 -11.10
N MET A 3 -25.15 11.89 -9.87
CA MET A 3 -26.04 11.99 -8.69
C MET A 3 -26.75 13.33 -8.54
N ILE A 4 -26.07 14.45 -8.86
CA ILE A 4 -26.68 15.79 -8.82
C ILE A 4 -27.79 15.91 -9.87
N VAL A 5 -27.61 15.29 -11.04
CA VAL A 5 -28.63 15.25 -12.09
C VAL A 5 -29.86 14.45 -11.62
N ALA A 6 -29.62 13.31 -10.98
CA ALA A 6 -30.69 12.48 -10.45
C ALA A 6 -31.45 13.17 -9.32
N GLU A 7 -30.77 13.90 -8.41
CA GLU A 7 -31.40 14.76 -7.41
C GLU A 7 -32.25 15.87 -8.04
N GLY A 8 -31.73 16.52 -9.10
CA GLY A 8 -32.48 17.53 -9.85
C GLY A 8 -33.76 17.01 -10.49
N LEU A 9 -33.72 15.77 -11.02
CA LEU A 9 -34.89 15.09 -11.58
C LEU A 9 -35.89 14.66 -10.50
N SER A 10 -35.39 14.18 -9.35
CA SER A 10 -36.20 13.77 -8.21
C SER A 10 -37.11 14.91 -7.72
N ARG A 11 -36.60 16.15 -7.67
CA ARG A 11 -37.40 17.32 -7.26
C ARG A 11 -38.60 17.60 -8.17
N ILE A 12 -38.56 17.14 -9.43
CA ILE A 12 -39.65 17.31 -10.40
C ILE A 12 -40.71 16.21 -10.23
N LEU A 13 -40.27 14.97 -9.93
CA LEU A 13 -41.16 13.81 -9.80
C LEU A 13 -41.79 13.68 -8.40
N SER A 14 -40.96 13.81 -7.36
CA SER A 14 -41.32 13.70 -5.95
C SER A 14 -40.70 14.86 -5.17
N PRO A 15 -41.36 16.04 -5.11
CA PRO A 15 -40.77 17.26 -4.55
C PRO A 15 -40.42 17.17 -3.05
N ASN A 16 -41.09 16.26 -2.33
CA ASN A 16 -40.97 16.10 -0.89
C ASN A 16 -39.98 14.99 -0.49
N GLU A 17 -39.41 14.27 -1.45
CA GLU A 17 -38.49 13.16 -1.19
C GLU A 17 -37.05 13.55 -1.52
N ASN A 18 -36.11 13.14 -0.67
CA ASN A 18 -34.68 13.39 -0.85
C ASN A 18 -33.98 12.14 -1.39
N MET A 19 -33.45 12.22 -2.61
CA MET A 19 -32.85 11.06 -3.28
C MET A 19 -31.56 10.59 -2.57
N TRP A 20 -30.85 11.49 -1.89
CA TRP A 20 -29.66 11.13 -1.10
C TRP A 20 -30.01 10.26 0.11
N GLU A 21 -31.13 10.53 0.77
CA GLU A 21 -31.59 9.71 1.90
C GLU A 21 -32.05 8.33 1.43
N LEU A 22 -32.75 8.27 0.29
CA LEU A 22 -33.19 7.00 -0.31
C LEU A 22 -32.01 6.13 -0.77
N SER A 23 -30.94 6.74 -1.28
CA SER A 23 -29.75 6.02 -1.75
C SER A 23 -28.75 5.68 -0.65
N ARG A 24 -28.81 6.34 0.50
CA ARG A 24 -27.90 6.10 1.64
C ARG A 24 -27.76 4.62 2.02
N PRO A 25 -28.83 3.84 2.30
CA PRO A 25 -28.66 2.45 2.75
C PRO A 25 -27.95 1.59 1.70
N LEU A 26 -28.26 1.78 0.42
CA LEU A 26 -27.60 1.06 -0.67
C LEU A 26 -26.10 1.37 -0.74
N ILE A 27 -25.73 2.63 -0.53
CA ILE A 27 -24.33 3.05 -0.51
C ILE A 27 -23.63 2.49 0.73
N GLU A 28 -24.28 2.51 1.90
CA GLU A 28 -23.73 1.97 3.14
C GLU A 28 -23.47 0.47 3.05
N ASP A 29 -24.42 -0.28 2.49
CA ASP A 29 -24.27 -1.72 2.26
C ASP A 29 -23.13 -2.01 1.28
N TRP A 30 -23.11 -1.30 0.14
CA TRP A 30 -22.02 -1.45 -0.83
C TRP A 30 -20.66 -1.09 -0.23
N MET A 31 -20.57 -0.01 0.56
CA MET A 31 -19.34 0.40 1.22
C MET A 31 -18.87 -0.66 2.21
N ARG A 32 -19.78 -1.26 2.99
CA ARG A 32 -19.44 -2.35 3.91
C ARG A 32 -18.86 -3.54 3.16
N GLU A 33 -19.47 -3.92 2.04
CA GLU A 33 -19.04 -5.06 1.23
C GLU A 33 -17.72 -4.84 0.50
N ASN A 34 -17.44 -3.61 0.05
CA ASN A 34 -16.32 -3.33 -0.87
C ASN A 34 -15.16 -2.57 -0.22
N LEU A 35 -15.44 -1.76 0.81
CA LEU A 35 -14.44 -0.97 1.53
C LEU A 35 -14.25 -1.44 2.97
N GLY A 36 -15.00 -2.47 3.39
CA GLY A 36 -14.90 -3.10 4.69
C GLY A 36 -13.53 -3.77 4.94
N PRO A 37 -13.24 -4.11 6.20
CA PRO A 37 -11.98 -4.75 6.56
C PRO A 37 -11.77 -6.09 5.83
N GLU A 38 -12.82 -6.88 5.64
CA GLU A 38 -12.77 -8.16 4.91
C GLU A 38 -12.36 -7.95 3.45
N ALA A 39 -12.94 -6.95 2.79
CA ALA A 39 -12.63 -6.61 1.41
C ALA A 39 -11.17 -6.18 1.26
N LYS A 40 -10.68 -5.35 2.19
CA LYS A 40 -9.27 -4.91 2.21
C LYS A 40 -8.29 -6.06 2.44
N VAL A 41 -8.62 -7.00 3.33
CA VAL A 41 -7.79 -8.20 3.57
C VAL A 41 -7.75 -9.09 2.33
N LYS A 42 -8.90 -9.28 1.66
CA LYS A 42 -8.97 -10.01 0.39
C LYS A 42 -8.13 -9.33 -0.71
N GLU A 43 -8.18 -8.00 -0.80
CA GLU A 43 -7.35 -7.27 -1.75
C GLU A 43 -5.86 -7.41 -1.44
N ALA A 44 -5.48 -7.23 -0.17
CA ALA A 44 -4.09 -7.36 0.27
C ALA A 44 -3.52 -8.76 0.01
N THR A 45 -4.31 -9.82 0.24
CA THR A 45 -3.88 -11.20 -0.06
C THR A 45 -3.67 -11.44 -1.55
N LEU A 46 -4.56 -10.91 -2.41
CA LEU A 46 -4.39 -10.99 -3.86
C LEU A 46 -3.14 -10.24 -4.34
N GLN A 47 -2.90 -9.04 -3.79
CA GLN A 47 -1.70 -8.25 -4.10
C GLN A 47 -0.44 -8.97 -3.63
N ALA A 48 -0.43 -9.52 -2.41
CA ALA A 48 0.70 -10.29 -1.88
C ALA A 48 1.02 -11.51 -2.76
N GLY A 49 0.00 -12.27 -3.17
CA GLY A 49 0.19 -13.39 -4.11
C GLY A 49 0.79 -12.96 -5.45
N THR A 50 0.38 -11.79 -5.95
CA THR A 50 0.95 -11.22 -7.19
C THR A 50 2.41 -10.80 -7.02
N MET A 51 2.76 -10.20 -5.88
CA MET A 51 4.14 -9.83 -5.56
C MET A 51 5.05 -11.06 -5.41
N LEU A 52 4.56 -12.10 -4.71
CA LEU A 52 5.29 -13.36 -4.56
C LEU A 52 5.58 -14.02 -5.91
N ARG A 53 4.63 -13.98 -6.85
CA ARG A 53 4.84 -14.47 -8.23
C ARG A 53 5.90 -13.67 -9.00
N ARG A 54 6.11 -12.39 -8.67
CA ARG A 54 7.15 -11.55 -9.30
C ARG A 54 8.52 -11.69 -8.65
N LEU A 55 8.58 -12.23 -7.43
CA LEU A 55 9.80 -12.34 -6.63
C LEU A 55 10.95 -13.08 -7.36
N PRO A 56 10.74 -14.24 -8.02
CA PRO A 56 11.81 -14.96 -8.71
C PRO A 56 12.47 -14.11 -9.80
N ARG A 57 11.67 -13.38 -10.58
CA ARG A 57 12.16 -12.51 -11.65
C ARG A 57 13.01 -11.35 -11.11
N VAL A 58 12.66 -10.82 -9.94
CA VAL A 58 13.45 -9.78 -9.27
C VAL A 58 14.78 -10.35 -8.77
N LEU A 59 14.78 -11.58 -8.24
CA LEU A 59 16.00 -12.29 -7.83
C LEU A 59 16.93 -12.54 -9.01
N GLU A 60 16.41 -13.08 -10.12
CA GLU A 60 17.19 -13.30 -11.34
C GLU A 60 17.83 -12.00 -11.85
N ALA A 61 17.08 -10.90 -11.85
CA ALA A 61 17.61 -9.58 -12.25
C ALA A 61 18.71 -9.09 -11.29
N ALA A 62 18.57 -9.35 -9.98
CA ALA A 62 19.58 -9.00 -8.99
C ALA A 62 20.85 -9.85 -9.14
N GLU A 63 20.72 -11.15 -9.41
CA GLU A 63 21.84 -12.05 -9.69
C GLU A 63 22.61 -11.61 -10.94
N GLN A 64 21.90 -11.30 -12.04
CA GLN A 64 22.52 -10.81 -13.26
C GLN A 64 23.27 -9.49 -13.03
N ALA A 65 22.67 -8.55 -12.29
CA ALA A 65 23.34 -7.32 -11.92
C ALA A 65 24.61 -7.60 -11.10
N SER A 66 24.53 -8.49 -10.10
CA SER A 66 25.67 -8.90 -9.27
C SER A 66 26.80 -9.57 -10.07
N ALA A 67 26.45 -10.37 -11.07
CA ALA A 67 27.43 -11.00 -11.95
C ALA A 67 28.22 -9.93 -12.72
N VAL A 68 27.53 -8.94 -13.30
CA VAL A 68 28.17 -7.81 -13.99
C VAL A 68 29.05 -6.99 -13.04
N PHE A 69 28.61 -6.77 -11.78
CA PHE A 69 29.42 -6.08 -10.77
C PHE A 69 30.70 -6.85 -10.41
N THR A 70 30.64 -8.18 -10.37
CA THR A 70 31.76 -9.03 -9.98
C THR A 70 32.78 -9.18 -11.10
N GLU A 71 32.33 -9.27 -12.35
CA GLU A 71 33.22 -9.44 -13.52
C GLU A 71 33.86 -8.13 -14.00
N GLN A 72 33.14 -7.00 -13.96
CA GLN A 72 33.63 -5.75 -14.56
C GLN A 72 34.20 -4.74 -13.57
N GLY A 73 33.97 -4.95 -12.26
CA GLY A 73 34.31 -3.99 -11.22
C GLY A 73 33.54 -2.66 -11.38
N LEU A 74 33.22 -1.98 -10.28
CA LEU A 74 32.48 -0.71 -10.37
C LEU A 74 33.35 0.37 -11.04
N ARG A 75 33.17 0.60 -12.35
CA ARG A 75 33.68 1.78 -13.06
C ARG A 75 32.84 2.99 -12.67
N LEU A 76 33.10 3.51 -11.47
CA LEU A 76 32.51 4.77 -11.04
C LEU A 76 33.12 5.91 -11.85
N HIS A 77 32.29 6.58 -12.63
CA HIS A 77 32.70 7.81 -13.32
C HIS A 77 33.16 8.83 -12.25
N PRO A 78 34.30 9.52 -12.45
CA PRO A 78 34.85 10.43 -11.45
C PRO A 78 33.84 11.50 -10.99
N ASP A 79 32.93 11.92 -11.87
CA ASP A 79 31.85 12.87 -11.56
C ASP A 79 30.85 12.32 -10.55
N THR A 80 30.54 11.01 -10.61
CA THR A 80 29.66 10.35 -9.65
C THR A 80 30.34 10.24 -8.28
N VAL A 81 31.64 9.96 -8.26
CA VAL A 81 32.43 9.90 -7.01
C VAL A 81 32.56 11.29 -6.37
N ALA A 82 32.80 12.34 -7.17
CA ALA A 82 32.89 13.71 -6.69
C ALA A 82 31.55 14.19 -6.10
N ALA A 83 30.42 13.85 -6.75
CA ALA A 83 29.08 14.18 -6.26
C ALA A 83 28.72 13.44 -4.96
N MET A 84 29.14 12.18 -4.78
CA MET A 84 28.93 11.46 -3.51
C MET A 84 29.85 11.96 -2.38
N ARG A 85 31.09 12.34 -2.71
CA ARG A 85 32.09 12.84 -1.74
C ARG A 85 31.64 14.16 -1.09
N GLY A 86 30.92 15.01 -1.82
CA GLY A 86 30.38 16.27 -1.31
C GLY A 86 29.22 16.16 -0.31
N LYS A 87 28.72 14.94 -0.02
CA LYS A 87 27.54 14.73 0.83
C LYS A 87 27.78 13.84 2.07
N SER A 88 29.02 13.38 2.28
CA SER A 88 29.39 12.51 3.42
C SER A 88 29.88 13.33 4.62
N GLY A 89 28.98 14.09 5.23
CA GLY A 89 29.32 15.01 6.31
C GLY A 89 28.13 15.46 7.14
N ASN A 90 27.32 14.52 7.66
CA ASN A 90 26.65 14.69 8.96
C ASN A 90 26.10 13.33 9.41
N GLY A 91 26.89 12.60 10.19
CA GLY A 91 26.49 11.34 10.80
C GLY A 91 25.47 11.57 11.91
N GLN A 92 24.22 11.84 11.56
CA GLN A 92 23.10 11.49 12.44
C GLN A 92 22.89 9.97 12.33
N ARG A 93 23.66 9.21 13.11
CA ARG A 93 23.19 7.90 13.58
C ARG A 93 21.93 8.16 14.41
N LYS A 94 20.77 8.24 13.76
CA LYS A 94 19.49 8.10 14.45
C LYS A 94 19.48 6.67 14.97
N SER A 95 19.86 6.53 16.25
CA SER A 95 19.55 5.36 17.04
C SER A 95 18.11 4.96 16.72
N VAL A 96 17.93 3.81 16.09
CA VAL A 96 16.61 3.22 15.85
C VAL A 96 16.15 2.68 17.20
N GLY A 97 15.77 3.61 18.08
CA GLY A 97 14.96 3.27 19.23
C GLY A 97 13.66 2.71 18.69
N VAL A 98 13.36 1.45 19.01
CA VAL A 98 12.08 0.83 18.66
C VAL A 98 11.00 1.71 19.26
N SER A 99 10.33 2.49 18.41
CA SER A 99 9.29 3.38 18.87
C SER A 99 8.14 2.52 19.38
N ARG A 100 7.40 3.02 20.39
CA ARG A 100 6.18 2.35 20.87
C ARG A 100 5.21 2.02 19.72
N GLN A 101 5.21 2.81 18.64
CA GLN A 101 4.38 2.55 17.46
C GLN A 101 4.84 1.30 16.70
N THR A 102 6.15 1.06 16.60
CA THR A 102 6.69 -0.15 15.96
C THR A 102 6.33 -1.41 16.75
N LEU A 103 6.33 -1.35 18.09
CA LEU A 103 5.87 -2.46 18.94
C LEU A 103 4.37 -2.73 18.77
N VAL A 104 3.54 -1.69 18.71
CA VAL A 104 2.09 -1.84 18.46
C VAL A 104 1.82 -2.50 17.11
N LEU A 105 2.59 -2.15 16.07
CA LEU A 105 2.49 -2.80 14.76
C LEU A 105 2.84 -4.29 14.83
N TRP A 106 3.90 -4.67 15.55
CA TRP A 106 4.25 -6.08 15.75
C TRP A 106 3.20 -6.85 16.55
N VAL A 107 2.61 -6.25 17.59
CA VAL A 107 1.52 -6.87 18.37
C VAL A 107 0.26 -7.05 17.52
N ALA A 108 -0.09 -6.06 16.69
CA ALA A 108 -1.22 -6.16 15.78
C ALA A 108 -1.02 -7.27 14.74
N ILE A 109 0.18 -7.39 14.17
CA ILE A 109 0.54 -8.47 13.25
C ILE A 109 0.46 -9.84 13.95
N ALA A 110 0.98 -9.95 15.17
CA ALA A 110 0.94 -11.19 15.95
C ALA A 110 -0.50 -11.59 16.30
N ALA A 111 -1.35 -10.66 16.73
CA ALA A 111 -2.76 -10.91 17.03
C ALA A 111 -3.52 -11.37 15.78
N LEU A 112 -3.22 -10.77 14.62
CA LEU A 112 -3.83 -11.14 13.35
C LEU A 112 -3.38 -12.53 12.87
N ALA A 113 -2.11 -12.88 13.08
CA ALA A 113 -1.59 -14.22 12.80
C ALA A 113 -2.24 -15.29 13.71
N VAL A 114 -2.40 -15.00 14.99
CA VAL A 114 -3.05 -15.91 15.96
C VAL A 114 -4.54 -16.12 15.61
N ALA A 115 -5.26 -15.06 15.24
CA ALA A 115 -6.66 -15.16 14.83
C ALA A 115 -6.85 -15.99 13.54
N VAL A 116 -5.88 -15.95 12.62
CA VAL A 116 -5.87 -16.78 11.40
C VAL A 116 -5.54 -18.24 11.71
N TYR A 117 -4.73 -18.52 12.73
CA TYR A 117 -4.32 -19.88 13.12
C TYR A 117 -5.37 -20.62 13.96
N LEU A 118 -6.23 -19.88 14.66
CA LEU A 118 -7.32 -20.41 15.49
C LEU A 118 -8.62 -20.70 14.71
N LYS A 119 -8.62 -20.58 13.39
CA LYS A 119 -9.75 -20.83 12.50
C LYS A 119 -9.43 -21.94 11.50
#